data_AF-A0A812YYX9-F1
#
_entry.id   AF-A0A812YYX9-F1
#
_cell.length_a   1.000
_cell.length_b   1.000
_cell.length_c   1.000
_cell.angle_alpha   90.00
_cell.angle_beta   90.00
_cell.angle_gamma   90.00
#
_symmetry.space_group_name_H-M   'P 1'
#
loop_
_entity.id
_entity.type
_entity.pdbx_description
1 polymer ?
#
loop_
_entity_poly.entity_id
_entity_poly.type
_entity_poly.pdbx_seq_one_letter_code
_entity_poly.pdbx_strand_id
1 'polypeptide(L)'
;GLPRPRVVGGACNDKPSFAYNLPSMEDGSIQRVIKAMTPLVPRNYVIMEVKSNLVKEERMEILQRYNSPHFKKTALVVMGEPSEEFKQKTWNRILAEKQSKVDAEWKAKKAASQRARELQELRKKAEEQRRKKLEEARKKEEEAKKAEGGEDATMEAKDEEVKEEKLDVKEEEEKEDDGLGDEPPKAELTDEEKKKYFRNRQGIPDLAPTTLRKFLQQFSLPEKSEGWDDIKFAWDQAHSSRDYLRKWIVEAKRTTLIEDPQPSQTFTTKHLAWQKQHMDFQSKQNLWKAKPKKDEDAASIAAKANLDIFAVEDVNDIGDGEPLYAHFEPVDWALLFVL
;
A
#
# COMPACT_ATOMS: atom_id res chain seq x y z
N GLY A 1 22.09 19.22 -5.44
CA GLY A 1 21.85 17.88 -4.85
C GLY A 1 21.67 16.87 -5.96
N LEU A 2 21.89 15.58 -5.70
CA LEU A 2 21.60 14.53 -6.66
C LEU A 2 20.09 14.49 -6.98
N PRO A 3 19.69 14.13 -8.23
CA PRO A 3 18.27 13.99 -8.60
C PRO A 3 17.57 12.92 -7.75
N ARG A 4 16.24 12.79 -7.81
CA ARG A 4 15.60 11.63 -7.15
C ARG A 4 15.92 10.36 -7.94
N PRO A 5 16.30 9.26 -7.27
CA PRO A 5 16.62 8.01 -7.95
C PRO A 5 15.35 7.42 -8.56
N ARG A 6 15.49 6.62 -9.63
CA ARG A 6 14.35 5.88 -10.18
C ARG A 6 13.82 4.91 -9.11
N VAL A 7 12.50 4.85 -8.96
CA VAL A 7 11.85 3.87 -8.08
C VAL A 7 11.89 2.52 -8.79
N VAL A 8 12.75 1.63 -8.30
CA VAL A 8 12.79 0.22 -8.74
C VAL A 8 11.70 -0.53 -7.98
N GLY A 9 11.07 -1.53 -8.61
CA GLY A 9 10.03 -2.33 -7.97
C GLY A 9 10.50 -2.93 -6.64
N GLY A 10 9.70 -2.75 -5.58
CA GLY A 10 10.01 -3.24 -4.23
C GLY A 10 10.68 -2.23 -3.29
N ALA A 11 10.96 -1.00 -3.72
CA ALA A 11 11.49 0.05 -2.84
C ALA A 11 10.48 0.45 -1.73
N CYS A 12 11.00 0.76 -0.54
CA CYS A 12 10.23 1.26 0.61
C CYS A 12 11.02 2.36 1.33
N ASN A 13 10.41 3.06 2.29
CA ASN A 13 11.14 4.11 3.03
C ASN A 13 12.27 3.53 3.90
N ASP A 14 12.14 2.27 4.35
CA ASP A 14 13.19 1.56 5.10
C ASP A 14 14.39 1.15 4.24
N LYS A 15 14.13 0.73 3.00
CA LYS A 15 15.13 0.37 1.98
C LYS A 15 14.88 1.19 0.72
N PRO A 16 15.29 2.48 0.71
CA PRO A 16 15.08 3.34 -0.44
C PRO A 16 15.91 2.87 -1.64
N SER A 17 15.37 3.04 -2.84
CA SER A 17 16.10 2.81 -4.08
C SER A 17 17.22 3.83 -4.23
N PHE A 18 18.42 3.37 -4.60
CA PHE A 18 19.57 4.20 -4.94
C PHE A 18 19.94 4.08 -6.42
N ALA A 19 18.94 3.92 -7.30
CA ALA A 19 19.10 3.77 -8.75
C ALA A 19 19.59 5.06 -9.45
N TYR A 20 20.85 5.40 -9.19
CA TYR A 20 21.59 6.53 -9.75
C TYR A 20 22.44 6.13 -10.96
N ASN A 21 22.35 4.88 -11.42
CA ASN A 21 23.25 4.24 -12.38
C ASN A 21 24.70 4.20 -11.86
N LEU A 22 24.87 4.04 -10.55
CA LEU A 22 26.15 3.85 -9.88
C LEU A 22 26.16 2.46 -9.26
N PRO A 23 26.92 1.48 -9.81
CA PRO A 23 26.85 0.10 -9.38
C PRO A 23 27.03 -0.10 -7.87
N SER A 24 27.98 0.62 -7.27
CA SER A 24 28.32 0.55 -5.85
C SER A 24 27.27 1.17 -4.90
N MET A 25 26.36 2.00 -5.42
CA MET A 25 25.22 2.53 -4.68
C MET A 25 23.98 1.63 -4.81
N GLU A 26 23.81 1.02 -5.98
CA GLU A 26 22.66 0.17 -6.32
C GLU A 26 22.75 -1.22 -5.67
N ASP A 27 23.95 -1.79 -5.56
CA ASP A 27 24.21 -3.10 -4.96
C ASP A 27 24.37 -3.07 -3.42
N GLY A 28 24.23 -1.88 -2.81
CA GLY A 28 24.38 -1.70 -1.36
C GLY A 28 25.82 -1.73 -0.85
N SER A 29 26.84 -1.80 -1.72
CA SER A 29 28.25 -1.92 -1.33
C SER A 29 28.73 -0.70 -0.54
N ILE A 30 28.40 0.51 -0.96
CA ILE A 30 28.75 1.74 -0.23
C ILE A 30 28.14 1.74 1.17
N GLN A 31 26.88 1.34 1.30
CA GLN A 31 26.19 1.27 2.58
C GLN A 31 26.85 0.24 3.52
N ARG A 32 27.31 -0.90 2.99
CA ARG A 32 28.08 -1.89 3.75
C ARG A 32 29.40 -1.33 4.25
N VAL A 33 30.16 -0.63 3.40
CA VAL A 33 31.43 0.02 3.79
C VAL A 33 31.17 1.09 4.85
N ILE A 34 30.17 1.95 4.68
CA ILE A 34 29.80 2.97 5.67
C ILE A 34 29.46 2.32 7.01
N LYS A 35 28.62 1.28 7.03
CA LYS A 35 28.25 0.55 8.25
C LYS A 35 29.43 -0.14 8.94
N ALA A 36 30.47 -0.51 8.20
CA ALA A 36 31.68 -1.10 8.76
C ALA A 36 32.61 -0.04 9.37
N MET A 37 32.63 1.17 8.80
CA MET A 37 33.46 2.28 9.30
C MET A 37 32.81 3.09 10.42
N THR A 38 31.47 3.12 10.49
CA THR A 38 30.76 3.95 11.49
C THR A 38 31.15 3.68 12.95
N PRO A 39 31.45 2.44 13.40
CA PRO A 39 31.86 2.22 14.78
C PRO A 39 33.29 2.66 15.10
N LEU A 40 34.08 3.03 14.10
CA LEU A 40 35.45 3.50 14.28
C LEU A 40 35.53 5.02 14.48
N VAL A 41 34.45 5.74 14.18
CA VAL A 41 34.43 7.20 14.16
C VAL A 41 33.56 7.70 15.31
N PRO A 42 34.12 8.45 16.29
CA PRO A 42 33.37 8.92 17.45
C PRO A 42 32.43 10.07 17.08
N ARG A 43 31.25 9.75 16.55
CA ARG A 43 30.20 10.69 16.16
C ARG A 43 28.83 10.22 16.65
N ASN A 44 27.88 11.15 16.66
CA ASN A 44 26.49 10.83 16.92
C ASN A 44 25.88 10.17 15.68
N TYR A 45 25.39 8.93 15.82
CA TYR A 45 24.70 8.20 14.77
C TYR A 45 23.23 8.02 15.11
N VAL A 46 22.38 8.13 14.09
CA VAL A 46 20.96 7.81 14.19
C VAL A 46 20.67 6.67 13.23
N ILE A 47 20.18 5.55 13.77
CA ILE A 47 19.87 4.35 13.00
C ILE A 47 18.36 4.29 12.79
N MET A 48 17.92 4.58 11.57
CA MET A 48 16.51 4.76 11.22
C MET A 48 15.93 3.59 10.40
N GLU A 49 16.60 2.44 10.38
CA GLU A 49 16.06 1.24 9.73
C GLU A 49 14.91 0.66 10.59
N VAL A 50 13.68 0.85 10.13
CA VAL A 50 12.42 0.43 10.76
C VAL A 50 12.44 -1.07 11.06
N LYS A 51 12.77 -1.90 10.07
CA LYS A 51 12.77 -3.37 10.24
C LYS A 51 13.77 -3.78 11.34
N SER A 52 15.02 -3.33 11.20
CA SER A 52 16.11 -3.66 12.11
C SER A 52 15.87 -3.15 13.54
N ASN A 53 15.15 -2.03 13.68
CA ASN A 53 14.78 -1.49 14.99
C ASN A 53 13.59 -2.22 15.64
N LEU A 54 12.76 -2.92 14.87
CA LEU A 54 11.62 -3.68 15.42
C LEU A 54 11.97 -5.15 15.70
N VAL A 55 13.00 -5.72 15.06
CA VAL A 55 13.45 -7.10 15.31
C VAL A 55 14.54 -7.13 16.39
N LYS A 56 14.32 -7.91 17.47
CA LYS A 56 15.21 -7.96 18.64
C LYS A 56 16.62 -8.40 18.28
N GLU A 57 16.73 -9.45 17.47
CA GLU A 57 17.99 -10.03 17.02
C GLU A 57 18.81 -9.00 16.23
N GLU A 58 18.18 -8.25 15.33
CA GLU A 58 18.85 -7.23 14.53
C GLU A 58 19.26 -6.01 15.36
N ARG A 59 18.47 -5.62 16.38
CA ARG A 59 18.91 -4.61 17.36
C ARG A 59 20.17 -5.05 18.09
N MET A 60 20.22 -6.29 18.56
CA MET A 60 21.39 -6.83 19.26
C MET A 60 22.63 -6.85 18.36
N GLU A 61 22.51 -7.27 17.10
CA GLU A 61 23.61 -7.22 16.12
C GLU A 61 24.11 -5.78 15.87
N ILE A 62 23.21 -4.80 15.85
CA ILE A 62 23.57 -3.39 15.72
C ILE A 62 24.33 -2.93 16.97
N LEU A 63 23.84 -3.23 18.17
CA LEU A 63 24.48 -2.84 19.43
C LEU A 63 25.88 -3.41 19.57
N GLN A 64 26.11 -4.65 19.10
CA GLN A 64 27.43 -5.28 19.08
C GLN A 64 28.44 -4.50 18.23
N ARG A 65 28.01 -3.87 17.13
CA ARG A 65 28.91 -3.04 16.31
C ARG A 65 29.37 -1.80 17.07
N TYR A 66 28.51 -1.18 17.88
CA TYR A 66 28.80 0.06 18.62
C TYR A 66 29.20 -0.21 20.08
N ASN A 67 30.00 -1.24 20.33
CA ASN A 67 30.40 -1.62 21.69
C ASN A 67 31.61 -0.84 22.24
N SER A 68 32.16 0.09 21.45
CA SER A 68 33.28 0.94 21.86
C SER A 68 32.87 1.88 23.01
N PRO A 69 33.73 2.14 24.01
CA PRO A 69 33.38 2.95 25.19
C PRO A 69 32.95 4.39 24.93
N HIS A 70 33.27 4.94 23.75
CA HIS A 70 32.91 6.31 23.37
C HIS A 70 31.49 6.45 22.84
N PHE A 71 30.75 5.34 22.66
CA PHE A 71 29.35 5.38 22.28
C PHE A 71 28.45 5.15 23.49
N LYS A 72 27.43 6.00 23.61
CA LYS A 72 26.26 5.77 24.46
C LYS A 72 25.10 5.27 23.59
N LYS A 73 24.65 4.06 23.84
CA LYS A 73 23.57 3.36 23.12
C LYS A 73 22.24 3.74 23.76
N THR A 74 21.47 4.60 23.10
CA THR A 74 20.14 5.01 23.55
C THR A 74 19.07 4.55 22.56
N ALA A 75 18.07 3.81 23.04
CA ALA A 75 16.88 3.50 22.25
C ALA A 75 15.83 4.60 22.48
N LEU A 76 15.37 5.24 21.41
CA LEU A 76 14.26 6.18 21.45
C LEU A 76 13.01 5.50 20.87
N VAL A 77 12.07 5.14 21.75
CA VAL A 77 10.80 4.51 21.39
C VAL A 77 9.77 5.60 21.11
N VAL A 78 9.30 5.63 19.88
CA VAL A 78 8.32 6.59 19.37
C VAL A 78 7.08 5.81 18.95
N MET A 79 6.23 5.44 19.93
CA MET A 79 5.12 4.52 19.73
C MET A 79 3.99 4.74 20.74
N GLY A 80 2.75 4.60 20.29
CA GLY A 80 1.55 4.93 21.09
C GLY A 80 0.92 6.24 20.65
N GLU A 81 0.21 6.89 21.58
CA GLU A 81 -0.39 8.20 21.31
C GLU A 81 0.69 9.28 21.20
N PRO A 82 0.76 10.03 20.08
CA PRO A 82 1.77 11.07 19.93
C PRO A 82 1.65 12.18 20.97
N SER A 83 2.79 12.78 21.35
CA SER A 83 2.81 13.97 22.21
C SER A 83 1.99 15.13 21.63
N GLU A 84 1.42 15.98 22.47
CA GLU A 84 0.65 17.17 22.05
C GLU A 84 1.46 18.10 21.12
N GLU A 85 2.75 18.30 21.38
CA GLU A 85 3.64 19.08 20.51
C GLU A 85 3.69 18.53 19.07
N PHE A 86 3.73 17.19 18.95
CA PHE A 86 3.72 16.52 17.65
C PHE A 86 2.37 16.67 16.96
N LYS A 87 1.26 16.52 17.70
CA LYS A 87 -0.10 16.72 17.16
C LYS A 87 -0.26 18.14 16.62
N GLN A 88 0.08 19.15 17.41
CA GLN A 88 0.02 20.56 16.99
C GLN A 88 0.89 20.84 15.77
N LYS A 89 2.13 20.32 15.74
CA LYS A 89 3.02 20.47 14.59
C LYS A 89 2.43 19.86 13.32
N THR A 90 1.79 18.70 13.43
CA THR A 90 1.09 18.05 12.32
C THR A 90 -0.12 18.87 11.88
N TRP A 91 -0.97 19.29 12.80
CA TRP A 91 -2.16 20.10 12.53
C TRP A 91 -1.85 21.44 11.90
N ASN A 92 -0.88 22.19 12.43
CA ASN A 92 -0.43 23.47 11.86
C ASN A 92 0.04 23.29 10.42
N ARG A 93 0.68 22.17 10.12
CA ARG A 93 1.14 21.87 8.79
C ARG A 93 0.01 21.44 7.85
N ILE A 94 -0.93 20.61 8.30
CA ILE A 94 -2.13 20.27 7.52
C ILE A 94 -2.91 21.55 7.19
N LEU A 95 -3.07 22.43 8.17
CA LEU A 95 -3.71 23.72 8.01
C LEU A 95 -2.99 24.58 6.97
N ALA A 96 -1.65 24.68 7.03
CA ALA A 96 -0.85 25.39 6.04
C ALA A 96 -0.98 24.79 4.63
N GLU A 97 -0.97 23.46 4.50
CA GLU A 97 -1.16 22.77 3.21
C GLU A 97 -2.58 23.00 2.66
N LYS A 98 -3.62 23.05 3.51
CA LYS A 98 -4.99 23.40 3.12
C LYS A 98 -5.10 24.87 2.69
N GLN A 99 -4.56 25.79 3.48
CA GLN A 99 -4.56 27.21 3.14
C GLN A 99 -3.87 27.44 1.79
N SER A 100 -2.71 26.82 1.57
CA SER A 100 -2.00 26.92 0.29
C SER A 100 -2.82 26.39 -0.89
N LYS A 101 -3.64 25.36 -0.71
CA LYS A 101 -4.53 24.84 -1.78
C LYS A 101 -5.69 25.79 -2.03
N VAL A 102 -6.33 26.26 -0.96
CA VAL A 102 -7.41 27.24 -1.03
C VAL A 102 -6.94 28.53 -1.70
N ASP A 103 -5.78 29.05 -1.30
CA ASP A 103 -5.16 30.23 -1.91
C ASP A 103 -4.85 30.00 -3.39
N ALA A 104 -4.34 28.81 -3.75
CA ALA A 104 -4.03 28.47 -5.13
C ALA A 104 -5.30 28.35 -5.99
N GLU A 105 -6.35 27.71 -5.48
CA GLU A 105 -7.65 27.60 -6.14
C GLU A 105 -8.32 28.97 -6.28
N TRP A 106 -8.28 29.80 -5.24
CA TRP A 106 -8.80 31.16 -5.27
C TRP A 106 -8.05 32.01 -6.31
N LYS A 107 -6.71 31.98 -6.32
CA LYS A 107 -5.90 32.68 -7.33
C LYS A 107 -6.19 32.16 -8.74
N ALA A 108 -6.34 30.85 -8.91
CA ALA A 108 -6.67 30.26 -10.20
C ALA A 108 -8.07 30.68 -10.69
N LYS A 109 -9.07 30.70 -9.81
CA LYS A 109 -10.43 31.17 -10.12
C LYS A 109 -10.46 32.66 -10.45
N LYS A 110 -9.81 33.50 -9.65
CA LYS A 110 -9.69 34.95 -9.90
C LYS A 110 -9.01 35.23 -11.24
N ALA A 111 -7.89 34.56 -11.52
CA ALA A 111 -7.20 34.67 -12.80
C ALA A 111 -8.04 34.15 -13.99
N ALA A 112 -8.81 33.07 -13.81
CA ALA A 112 -9.69 32.54 -14.85
C ALA A 112 -10.85 33.49 -15.15
N SER A 113 -11.50 34.06 -14.13
CA SER A 113 -12.57 35.05 -14.29
C SER A 113 -12.05 36.30 -15.01
N GLN A 114 -10.89 36.83 -14.59
CA GLN A 114 -10.28 37.98 -15.25
C GLN A 114 -9.95 37.71 -16.73
N ARG A 115 -9.38 36.53 -17.04
CA ARG A 115 -9.11 36.14 -18.45
C ARG A 115 -10.39 35.97 -19.27
N ALA A 116 -11.46 35.44 -18.67
CA ALA A 116 -12.74 35.30 -19.36
C ALA A 116 -13.33 36.67 -19.72
N ARG A 117 -13.26 37.65 -18.81
CA ARG A 117 -13.66 39.04 -19.03
C ARG A 117 -12.87 39.70 -20.16
N GLU A 118 -11.54 39.61 -20.11
CA GLU A 118 -10.66 40.15 -21.15
C GLU A 118 -10.96 39.54 -22.53
N LEU A 119 -11.22 38.23 -22.59
CA LEU A 119 -11.58 37.55 -23.84
C LEU A 119 -12.95 37.98 -24.37
N GLN A 120 -13.94 38.17 -23.50
CA GLN A 120 -15.25 38.67 -23.88
C GLN A 120 -15.17 40.11 -24.43
N GLU A 121 -14.42 41.00 -23.78
CA GLU A 121 -14.22 42.36 -24.27
C GLU A 121 -13.52 42.38 -25.64
N LEU A 122 -12.50 41.54 -25.82
CA LEU A 122 -11.77 41.45 -27.09
C LEU A 122 -12.66 40.90 -28.21
N ARG A 123 -13.55 39.94 -27.90
CA ARG A 123 -14.59 39.46 -28.82
C ARG A 123 -15.58 40.56 -29.21
N LYS A 124 -16.10 41.31 -28.23
CA LYS A 124 -17.01 42.45 -28.49
C LYS A 124 -16.35 43.50 -29.39
N LYS A 125 -15.09 43.88 -29.11
CA LYS A 125 -14.31 44.82 -29.93
C LYS A 125 -14.07 44.30 -31.35
N ALA A 126 -13.75 43.02 -31.50
CA ALA A 126 -13.54 42.39 -32.81
C ALA A 126 -14.83 42.32 -33.64
N GLU A 127 -15.96 42.01 -33.02
CA GLU A 127 -17.26 41.98 -33.67
C GLU A 127 -17.69 43.38 -34.13
N GLU A 128 -17.51 44.40 -33.30
CA GLU A 128 -17.79 45.79 -33.67
C GLU A 128 -16.91 46.26 -34.85
N GLN A 129 -15.61 45.94 -34.84
CA GLN A 129 -14.72 46.22 -35.97
C GLN A 129 -15.14 45.48 -37.23
N ARG A 130 -15.57 44.21 -37.13
CA ARG A 130 -16.07 43.45 -38.27
C ARG A 130 -17.35 44.07 -38.83
N ARG A 131 -18.27 44.50 -37.96
CA ARG A 131 -19.51 45.19 -38.36
C ARG A 131 -19.21 46.50 -39.10
N LYS A 132 -18.30 47.32 -38.57
CA LYS A 132 -17.87 48.58 -39.24
C LYS A 132 -17.26 48.31 -40.62
N LYS A 133 -16.37 47.33 -40.75
CA LYS A 133 -15.76 46.95 -42.03
C LYS A 133 -16.81 46.43 -43.04
N LEU A 134 -17.77 45.65 -42.58
CA LEU A 134 -18.83 45.11 -43.42
C LEU A 134 -19.80 46.21 -43.89
N GLU A 135 -20.14 47.15 -43.02
CA GLU A 135 -20.94 48.33 -43.38
C GLU A 135 -20.21 49.26 -44.36
N GLU A 136 -18.90 49.50 -44.15
CA GLU A 136 -18.07 50.29 -45.06
C GLU A 136 -17.94 49.61 -46.43
N ALA A 137 -17.76 48.28 -46.47
CA ALA A 137 -17.77 47.51 -47.72
C ALA A 137 -19.13 47.61 -48.43
N ARG A 138 -20.24 47.52 -47.70
CA ARG A 138 -21.60 47.64 -48.26
C ARG A 138 -21.85 49.04 -48.84
N LYS A 139 -21.39 50.09 -48.17
CA LYS A 139 -21.46 51.49 -48.67
C LYS A 139 -20.63 51.67 -49.94
N LYS A 140 -19.41 51.13 -49.99
CA LYS A 140 -18.56 51.18 -51.20
C LYS A 140 -19.17 50.41 -52.37
N GLU A 141 -19.81 49.27 -52.10
CA GLU A 141 -20.50 48.48 -53.13
C GLU A 141 -21.76 49.20 -53.65
N GLU A 142 -22.53 49.85 -52.77
CA GLU A 142 -23.70 50.65 -53.15
C GLU A 142 -23.32 51.93 -53.92
N GLU A 143 -22.22 52.59 -53.56
CA GLU A 143 -21.66 53.72 -54.32
C GLU A 143 -21.13 53.28 -55.69
N ALA A 144 -20.49 52.11 -55.80
CA ALA A 144 -20.07 51.54 -57.08
C ALA A 144 -21.28 51.24 -57.98
N LYS A 145 -22.36 50.68 -57.42
CA LYS A 145 -23.63 50.44 -58.14
C LYS A 145 -24.37 51.72 -58.53
N LYS A 146 -24.20 52.83 -57.80
CA LYS A 146 -24.76 54.16 -58.16
C LYS A 146 -23.88 54.93 -59.16
N ALA A 147 -22.57 54.69 -59.18
CA ALA A 147 -21.66 55.27 -60.16
C ALA A 147 -21.76 54.60 -61.54
N GLU A 148 -22.16 53.32 -61.59
CA GLU A 148 -22.55 52.62 -62.83
C GLU A 148 -24.00 52.92 -63.23
N GLY A 149 -24.38 54.21 -63.29
CA GLY A 149 -25.65 54.64 -63.84
C GLY A 149 -25.90 54.07 -65.24
N GLY A 150 -26.71 53.02 -65.29
CA GLY A 150 -27.42 52.55 -66.46
C GLY A 150 -28.88 52.39 -66.07
N GLU A 151 -29.72 53.30 -66.58
CA GLU A 151 -31.15 53.04 -66.74
C GLU A 151 -31.32 51.79 -67.62
N ASP A 152 -31.82 50.68 -67.08
CA ASP A 152 -33.17 50.15 -67.37
C ASP A 152 -33.36 48.75 -66.72
N ALA A 153 -34.63 48.44 -66.43
CA ALA A 153 -35.23 47.16 -66.03
C ALA A 153 -35.28 46.77 -64.53
N THR A 154 -36.18 47.46 -63.82
CA THR A 154 -37.30 46.92 -63.02
C THR A 154 -37.25 45.48 -62.45
N MET A 155 -37.29 45.44 -61.11
CA MET A 155 -38.35 44.86 -60.25
C MET A 155 -38.51 43.33 -60.09
N GLU A 156 -38.70 42.95 -58.82
CA GLU A 156 -39.37 41.75 -58.27
C GLU A 156 -38.56 40.51 -57.85
N ALA A 157 -38.12 40.53 -56.59
CA ALA A 157 -38.43 39.51 -55.57
C ALA A 157 -38.24 40.18 -54.19
N LYS A 158 -39.31 40.62 -53.51
CA LYS A 158 -40.06 39.86 -52.50
C LYS A 158 -39.11 39.14 -51.53
N ASP A 159 -38.94 39.68 -50.34
CA ASP A 159 -39.69 39.31 -49.12
C ASP A 159 -38.66 38.70 -48.18
N GLU A 160 -38.22 39.46 -47.18
CA GLU A 160 -38.51 39.11 -45.79
C GLU A 160 -37.87 40.12 -44.86
N GLU A 161 -38.76 40.78 -44.11
CA GLU A 161 -38.59 41.21 -42.74
C GLU A 161 -37.21 41.74 -42.33
N VAL A 162 -37.14 43.07 -42.37
CA VAL A 162 -36.68 43.85 -41.23
C VAL A 162 -37.54 43.49 -40.01
N LYS A 163 -37.29 42.33 -39.40
CA LYS A 163 -37.36 42.08 -37.96
C LYS A 163 -35.89 42.14 -37.53
N GLU A 164 -35.41 43.13 -36.80
CA GLU A 164 -35.95 43.61 -35.52
C GLU A 164 -36.53 42.49 -34.64
N GLU A 165 -35.89 41.32 -34.63
CA GLU A 165 -35.66 40.61 -33.38
C GLU A 165 -34.20 40.91 -33.03
N LYS A 166 -33.94 41.88 -32.15
CA LYS A 166 -33.73 41.56 -30.74
C LYS A 166 -33.09 40.18 -30.56
N LEU A 167 -31.87 40.02 -31.05
CA LEU A 167 -30.84 39.66 -30.09
C LEU A 167 -30.67 40.95 -29.25
N ASP A 168 -31.45 41.22 -28.19
CA ASP A 168 -31.51 40.37 -26.99
C ASP A 168 -30.37 39.34 -26.97
N VAL A 169 -29.15 39.82 -27.27
CA VAL A 169 -28.07 39.62 -26.30
C VAL A 169 -28.60 40.33 -25.08
N LYS A 170 -29.48 39.62 -24.36
CA LYS A 170 -29.64 39.77 -22.94
C LYS A 170 -28.20 39.85 -22.49
N GLU A 171 -27.77 41.06 -22.19
CA GLU A 171 -26.79 41.29 -21.16
C GLU A 171 -27.37 40.59 -19.91
N GLU A 172 -27.33 39.26 -19.89
CA GLU A 172 -26.74 38.62 -18.74
C GLU A 172 -25.29 39.11 -18.77
N GLU A 173 -25.11 40.33 -18.27
CA GLU A 173 -24.27 40.51 -17.11
C GLU A 173 -24.56 39.34 -16.15
N GLU A 174 -24.02 38.16 -16.43
CA GLU A 174 -23.26 37.50 -15.39
C GLU A 174 -22.08 38.45 -15.11
N LYS A 175 -22.38 39.50 -14.35
CA LYS A 175 -21.50 39.94 -13.28
C LYS A 175 -21.37 38.75 -12.30
N GLU A 176 -20.80 37.64 -12.74
CA GLU A 176 -20.01 36.79 -11.88
C GLU A 176 -18.63 37.42 -11.74
N ASP A 177 -18.58 38.63 -11.21
CA ASP A 177 -17.47 39.05 -10.37
C ASP A 177 -17.98 40.17 -9.49
N ASP A 178 -17.98 39.85 -8.20
CA ASP A 178 -17.74 40.73 -7.07
C ASP A 178 -17.76 39.89 -5.77
N GLY A 179 -18.18 38.62 -5.85
CA GLY A 179 -18.35 37.77 -4.66
C GLY A 179 -17.10 37.06 -4.14
N LEU A 180 -15.95 37.10 -4.83
CA LEU A 180 -14.75 36.35 -4.39
C LEU A 180 -13.90 37.05 -3.34
N GLY A 181 -14.26 38.28 -2.94
CA GLY A 181 -13.57 39.07 -1.91
C GLY A 181 -12.12 39.41 -2.27
N ASP A 182 -11.49 40.28 -1.48
CA ASP A 182 -10.07 40.62 -1.65
C ASP A 182 -9.13 39.61 -0.98
N GLU A 183 -9.64 38.81 -0.06
CA GLU A 183 -8.87 37.84 0.72
C GLU A 183 -9.31 36.41 0.42
N PRO A 184 -8.36 35.45 0.30
CA PRO A 184 -8.71 34.05 0.15
C PRO A 184 -9.42 33.54 1.43
N PRO A 185 -10.34 32.57 1.29
CA PRO A 185 -11.03 32.03 2.46
C PRO A 185 -10.03 31.35 3.41
N LYS A 186 -10.22 31.57 4.71
CA LYS A 186 -9.39 30.98 5.75
C LYS A 186 -9.73 29.50 5.91
N ALA A 187 -8.75 28.63 5.75
CA ALA A 187 -8.90 27.20 5.98
C ALA A 187 -9.05 26.94 7.48
N GLU A 188 -9.90 25.99 7.84
CA GLU A 188 -10.03 25.45 9.19
C GLU A 188 -9.82 23.94 9.19
N LEU A 189 -9.37 23.40 10.32
CA LEU A 189 -9.23 21.96 10.51
C LEU A 189 -10.56 21.36 10.91
N THR A 190 -10.99 20.33 10.18
CA THR A 190 -12.16 19.54 10.57
C THR A 190 -11.79 18.57 11.70
N ASP A 191 -12.78 18.08 12.43
CA ASP A 191 -12.55 17.13 13.54
C ASP A 191 -11.97 15.79 13.05
N GLU A 192 -12.23 15.41 11.80
CA GLU A 192 -11.60 14.26 11.15
C GLU A 192 -10.12 14.48 10.88
N GLU A 193 -9.71 15.70 10.54
CA GLU A 193 -8.31 16.06 10.31
C GLU A 193 -7.53 16.15 11.61
N LYS A 194 -8.18 16.57 12.70
CA LYS A 194 -7.56 16.53 14.03
C LYS A 194 -7.21 15.11 14.47
N LYS A 195 -7.95 14.09 14.01
CA LYS A 195 -7.63 12.67 14.27
C LYS A 195 -6.46 12.15 13.41
N LYS A 196 -6.00 12.89 12.40
CA LYS A 196 -4.87 12.50 11.54
C LYS A 196 -3.55 12.98 12.13
N TYR A 197 -2.88 12.11 12.87
CA TYR A 197 -1.56 12.41 13.46
C TYR A 197 -0.40 12.16 12.51
N PHE A 198 -0.60 11.38 11.44
CA PHE A 198 0.44 11.01 10.49
C PHE A 198 0.07 11.44 9.08
N ARG A 199 1.06 11.87 8.30
CA ARG A 199 0.85 12.17 6.88
C ARG A 199 0.71 10.87 6.11
N ASN A 200 -0.32 10.81 5.27
CA ASN A 200 -0.40 9.77 4.25
C ASN A 200 0.61 10.11 3.14
N ARG A 201 1.81 9.50 3.18
CA ARG A 201 2.78 9.61 2.09
C ARG A 201 2.32 8.70 0.96
N GLN A 202 1.79 9.31 -0.10
CA GLN A 202 1.34 8.56 -1.27
C GLN A 202 2.50 7.81 -1.93
N GLY A 203 2.30 6.51 -2.20
CA GLY A 203 3.06 5.75 -3.20
C GLY A 203 4.25 4.90 -2.69
N ILE A 204 4.77 5.11 -1.48
CA ILE A 204 5.90 4.32 -0.96
C ILE A 204 5.62 3.88 0.48
N PRO A 205 5.47 2.57 0.75
CA PRO A 205 5.25 2.07 2.10
C PRO A 205 6.51 2.21 2.95
N ASP A 206 6.36 2.22 4.27
CA ASP A 206 7.53 2.29 5.16
C ASP A 206 8.37 1.01 5.10
N LEU A 207 7.70 -0.15 5.09
CA LEU A 207 8.31 -1.46 4.84
C LEU A 207 7.73 -2.05 3.57
N ALA A 208 8.56 -2.76 2.81
CA ALA A 208 8.07 -3.58 1.69
C ALA A 208 7.04 -4.60 2.22
N PRO A 209 5.89 -4.82 1.54
CA PRO A 209 4.85 -5.73 2.03
C PRO A 209 5.35 -7.14 2.35
N THR A 210 6.28 -7.67 1.55
CA THR A 210 6.93 -8.97 1.77
C THR A 210 7.77 -8.99 3.05
N THR A 211 8.50 -7.91 3.32
CA THR A 211 9.30 -7.76 4.55
C THR A 211 8.38 -7.64 5.77
N LEU A 212 7.32 -6.83 5.67
CA LEU A 212 6.34 -6.72 6.74
C LEU A 212 5.73 -8.10 7.07
N ARG A 213 5.23 -8.84 6.08
CA ARG A 213 4.64 -10.18 6.27
C ARG A 213 5.61 -11.14 6.94
N LYS A 214 6.86 -11.19 6.47
CA LYS A 214 7.88 -12.11 6.97
C LYS A 214 8.28 -11.85 8.41
N PHE A 215 8.41 -10.57 8.80
CA PHE A 215 8.98 -10.20 10.10
C PHE A 215 7.94 -9.71 11.12
N LEU A 216 6.66 -9.58 10.75
CA LEU A 216 5.59 -9.05 11.63
C LEU A 216 5.54 -9.73 13.00
N GLN A 217 5.76 -11.05 13.05
CA GLN A 217 5.70 -11.81 14.29
C GLN A 217 6.90 -11.58 15.22
N GLN A 218 8.02 -11.09 14.67
CA GLN A 218 9.26 -10.84 15.40
C GLN A 218 9.36 -9.39 15.92
N PHE A 219 8.38 -8.54 15.57
CA PHE A 219 8.39 -7.15 15.98
C PHE A 219 8.20 -7.02 17.50
N SER A 220 9.10 -6.27 18.12
CA SER A 220 9.21 -6.07 19.55
C SER A 220 9.78 -4.68 19.86
N LEU A 221 9.56 -4.20 21.08
CA LEU A 221 10.19 -2.99 21.60
C LEU A 221 11.50 -3.33 22.33
N PRO A 222 12.45 -2.39 22.40
CA PRO A 222 13.75 -2.61 23.05
C PRO A 222 13.61 -2.97 24.53
N GLU A 223 14.45 -3.90 24.97
CA GLU A 223 14.57 -4.34 26.36
C GLU A 223 15.97 -4.05 26.91
N LYS A 224 16.09 -3.76 28.21
CA LYS A 224 17.40 -3.52 28.85
C LYS A 224 18.36 -4.70 28.71
N SER A 225 17.84 -5.91 28.61
CA SER A 225 18.60 -7.15 28.38
C SER A 225 19.37 -7.18 27.06
N GLU A 226 19.04 -6.32 26.10
CA GLU A 226 19.73 -6.23 24.81
C GLU A 226 21.07 -5.49 24.89
N GLY A 227 21.34 -4.75 25.97
CA GLY A 227 22.59 -3.99 26.16
C GLY A 227 22.50 -2.50 25.80
N TRP A 228 21.31 -1.90 25.96
CA TRP A 228 21.08 -0.46 25.89
C TRP A 228 21.54 0.26 27.16
N ASP A 229 22.19 1.41 27.03
CA ASP A 229 22.53 2.28 28.16
C ASP A 229 21.30 3.06 28.66
N ASP A 230 20.39 3.40 27.74
CA ASP A 230 19.17 4.15 28.05
C ASP A 230 18.04 3.77 27.07
N ILE A 231 16.81 3.73 27.56
CA ILE A 231 15.60 3.48 26.77
C ILE A 231 14.60 4.58 27.10
N LYS A 232 14.38 5.49 26.15
CA LYS A 232 13.50 6.64 26.29
C LYS A 232 12.23 6.42 25.50
N PHE A 233 11.09 6.70 26.12
CA PHE A 233 9.81 6.67 25.45
C PHE A 233 9.35 8.11 25.19
N ALA A 234 9.23 8.49 23.91
CA ALA A 234 9.04 9.87 23.49
C ALA A 234 7.57 10.30 23.39
N TRP A 235 6.67 9.34 23.21
CA TRP A 235 5.24 9.59 22.95
C TRP A 235 4.38 9.14 24.12
N ASP A 236 4.40 7.85 24.41
CA ASP A 236 3.60 7.26 25.47
C ASP A 236 4.50 6.47 26.43
N GLN A 237 3.98 6.07 27.58
CA GLN A 237 4.71 5.30 28.57
C GLN A 237 5.01 3.87 28.08
N ALA A 238 6.02 3.27 28.70
CA ALA A 238 6.55 1.98 28.28
C ALA A 238 5.52 0.83 28.22
N HIS A 239 4.51 0.86 29.09
CA HIS A 239 3.42 -0.12 29.07
C HIS A 239 2.48 0.12 27.88
N SER A 240 1.97 1.35 27.74
CA SER A 240 1.06 1.74 26.66
C SER A 240 1.65 1.55 25.27
N SER A 241 2.94 1.88 25.07
CA SER A 241 3.63 1.64 23.80
C SER A 241 3.71 0.15 23.45
N ARG A 242 3.92 -0.74 24.44
CA ARG A 242 3.92 -2.20 24.21
C ARG A 242 2.53 -2.71 23.86
N ASP A 243 1.52 -2.23 24.56
CA ASP A 243 0.13 -2.59 24.27
C ASP A 243 -0.31 -2.10 22.90
N TYR A 244 0.11 -0.89 22.51
CA TYR A 244 -0.12 -0.35 21.17
C TYR A 244 0.50 -1.27 20.10
N LEU A 245 1.78 -1.63 20.25
CA LEU A 245 2.43 -2.55 19.31
C LEU A 245 1.70 -3.88 19.23
N ARG A 246 1.32 -4.45 20.38
CA ARG A 246 0.64 -5.74 20.45
C ARG A 246 -0.70 -5.70 19.72
N LYS A 247 -1.51 -4.67 19.97
CA LYS A 247 -2.80 -4.46 19.27
C LYS A 247 -2.59 -4.34 17.77
N TRP A 248 -1.65 -3.51 17.34
CA TRP A 248 -1.33 -3.34 15.93
C TRP A 248 -0.82 -4.64 15.27
N ILE A 249 0.03 -5.44 15.94
CA ILE A 249 0.48 -6.73 15.43
C ILE A 249 -0.71 -7.68 15.23
N VAL A 250 -1.66 -7.73 16.17
CA VAL A 250 -2.86 -8.58 16.07
C VAL A 250 -3.74 -8.15 14.89
N GLU A 251 -3.98 -6.84 14.73
CA GLU A 251 -4.76 -6.29 13.61
C GLU A 251 -4.07 -6.51 12.26
N ALA A 252 -2.76 -6.30 12.20
CA ALA A 252 -1.95 -6.58 11.01
C ALA A 252 -2.01 -8.07 10.67
N LYS A 253 -1.86 -8.98 11.65
CA LYS A 253 -1.96 -10.43 11.43
C LYS A 253 -3.30 -10.86 10.82
N ARG A 254 -4.40 -10.19 11.17
CA ARG A 254 -5.73 -10.47 10.61
C ARG A 254 -5.87 -10.07 9.14
N THR A 255 -5.06 -9.13 8.66
CA THR A 255 -5.15 -8.56 7.31
C THR A 255 -3.99 -8.96 6.40
N THR A 256 -2.89 -9.48 6.96
CA THR A 256 -1.76 -9.98 6.18
C THR A 256 -2.00 -11.41 5.70
N LEU A 257 -1.84 -11.61 4.39
CA LEU A 257 -1.76 -12.96 3.80
C LEU A 257 -0.55 -13.71 4.37
N ILE A 258 -0.78 -14.94 4.84
CA ILE A 258 0.29 -15.88 5.20
C ILE A 258 0.77 -16.53 3.90
N GLU A 259 2.01 -16.25 3.52
CA GLU A 259 2.69 -16.90 2.40
C GLU A 259 3.45 -18.13 2.92
N ASP A 260 3.35 -19.24 2.19
CA ASP A 260 4.10 -20.49 2.42
C ASP A 260 4.05 -21.01 3.87
N PRO A 261 2.86 -21.37 4.39
CA PRO A 261 2.74 -21.88 5.76
C PRO A 261 3.64 -23.11 5.94
N GLN A 262 4.57 -22.99 6.88
CA GLN A 262 5.45 -24.10 7.23
C GLN A 262 4.75 -25.02 8.22
N PRO A 263 4.85 -26.35 8.04
CA PRO A 263 4.34 -27.28 9.03
C PRO A 263 4.99 -27.04 10.39
N SER A 264 4.18 -27.04 11.46
CA SER A 264 4.69 -26.90 12.81
C SER A 264 5.57 -28.09 13.21
N GLN A 265 6.45 -27.91 14.20
CA GLN A 265 7.26 -29.01 14.74
C GLN A 265 6.38 -30.20 15.18
N THR A 266 5.24 -29.93 15.80
CA THR A 266 4.25 -30.96 16.18
C THR A 266 3.75 -31.73 14.96
N PHE A 267 3.44 -31.05 13.85
CA PHE A 267 3.05 -31.71 12.61
C PHE A 267 4.19 -32.56 12.06
N THR A 268 5.40 -32.01 11.96
CA THR A 268 6.57 -32.75 11.44
C THR A 268 6.86 -34.00 12.26
N THR A 269 6.81 -33.91 13.60
CA THR A 269 7.01 -35.06 14.48
C THR A 269 5.91 -36.10 14.30
N LYS A 270 4.64 -35.70 14.27
CA LYS A 270 3.52 -36.64 14.06
C LYS A 270 3.56 -37.28 12.68
N HIS A 271 3.89 -36.50 11.64
CA HIS A 271 4.01 -36.99 10.28
C HIS A 271 5.16 -38.00 10.14
N LEU A 272 6.33 -37.74 10.76
CA LEU A 272 7.42 -38.71 10.79
C LEU A 272 7.06 -39.98 11.56
N ALA A 273 6.34 -39.86 12.68
CA ALA A 273 5.85 -41.02 13.42
C ALA A 273 4.87 -41.85 12.57
N TRP A 274 3.95 -41.17 11.87
CA TRP A 274 3.03 -41.78 10.93
C TRP A 274 3.74 -42.49 9.78
N GLN A 275 4.73 -41.85 9.15
CA GLN A 275 5.54 -42.47 8.09
C GLN A 275 6.20 -43.78 8.56
N LYS A 276 6.75 -43.79 9.78
CA LYS A 276 7.33 -45.01 10.36
C LYS A 276 6.29 -46.09 10.60
N GLN A 277 5.13 -45.73 11.17
CA GLN A 277 4.04 -46.66 11.42
C GLN A 277 3.47 -47.23 10.11
N HIS A 278 3.32 -46.40 9.08
CA HIS A 278 2.89 -46.80 7.75
C HIS A 278 3.87 -47.81 7.12
N MET A 279 5.19 -47.56 7.21
CA MET A 279 6.21 -48.51 6.75
C MET A 279 6.21 -49.83 7.56
N ASP A 280 5.99 -49.75 8.87
CA ASP A 280 5.86 -50.92 9.74
C ASP A 280 4.66 -51.78 9.33
N PHE A 281 3.50 -51.15 9.07
CA PHE A 281 2.32 -51.87 8.59
C PHE A 281 2.53 -52.51 7.22
N GLN A 282 3.15 -51.83 6.26
CA GLN A 282 3.52 -52.43 4.98
C GLN A 282 4.46 -53.63 5.16
N SER A 283 5.41 -53.53 6.09
CA SER A 283 6.35 -54.62 6.40
C SER A 283 5.62 -55.83 6.99
N LYS A 284 4.69 -55.61 7.94
CA LYS A 284 3.86 -56.67 8.52
C LYS A 284 2.93 -57.31 7.50
N GLN A 285 2.36 -56.51 6.58
CA GLN A 285 1.55 -57.04 5.48
C GLN A 285 2.39 -57.96 4.58
N ASN A 286 3.62 -57.56 4.23
CA ASN A 286 4.51 -58.39 3.43
C ASN A 286 4.89 -59.68 4.15
N LEU A 287 5.16 -59.61 5.46
CA LEU A 287 5.43 -60.79 6.29
C LEU A 287 4.21 -61.73 6.35
N TRP A 288 3.00 -61.21 6.43
CA TRP A 288 1.78 -62.00 6.38
C TRP A 288 1.58 -62.66 5.01
N LYS A 289 1.72 -61.90 3.91
CA LYS A 289 1.62 -62.42 2.53
C LYS A 289 2.67 -63.50 2.21
N ALA A 290 3.80 -63.52 2.92
CA ALA A 290 4.85 -64.52 2.78
C ALA A 290 4.55 -65.85 3.53
N LYS A 291 3.58 -65.88 4.46
CA LYS A 291 3.17 -67.12 5.13
C LYS A 291 2.46 -68.05 4.13
N PRO A 292 2.59 -69.38 4.25
CA PRO A 292 1.84 -70.32 3.42
C PRO A 292 0.34 -70.11 3.65
N LYS A 293 -0.45 -70.06 2.57
CA LYS A 293 -1.91 -69.94 2.65
C LYS A 293 -2.45 -71.15 3.41
N LYS A 294 -3.02 -70.91 4.58
CA LYS A 294 -3.91 -71.88 5.24
C LYS A 294 -5.26 -71.84 4.52
N ASP A 295 -5.86 -73.00 4.32
CA ASP A 295 -7.25 -73.06 3.88
C ASP A 295 -8.13 -72.45 4.97
N GLU A 296 -8.90 -71.43 4.61
CA GLU A 296 -9.82 -70.76 5.53
C GLU A 296 -11.16 -71.47 5.54
N ASP A 297 -11.60 -71.90 6.72
CA ASP A 297 -12.90 -72.54 6.89
C ASP A 297 -14.03 -71.49 6.73
N ALA A 298 -15.21 -71.94 6.29
CA ALA A 298 -16.38 -71.08 6.09
C ALA A 298 -16.77 -70.25 7.34
N ALA A 299 -16.48 -70.77 8.54
CA ALA A 299 -16.70 -70.06 9.80
C ALA A 299 -15.75 -68.87 10.00
N SER A 300 -14.48 -69.00 9.59
CA SER A 300 -13.48 -67.92 9.66
C SER A 300 -13.83 -66.78 8.70
N ILE A 301 -14.22 -67.13 7.47
CA ILE A 301 -14.64 -66.16 6.44
C ILE A 301 -15.88 -65.37 6.91
N ALA A 302 -16.87 -66.05 7.49
CA ALA A 302 -18.08 -65.41 8.00
C ALA A 302 -17.83 -64.52 9.23
N ALA A 303 -16.85 -64.87 10.07
CA ALA A 303 -16.43 -64.06 11.21
C ALA A 303 -15.73 -62.77 10.75
N LYS A 304 -14.83 -62.84 9.75
CA LYS A 304 -14.14 -61.69 9.17
C LYS A 304 -15.09 -60.71 8.47
N ALA A 305 -16.09 -61.23 7.74
CA ALA A 305 -17.06 -60.40 7.03
C ALA A 305 -18.00 -59.60 7.96
N ASN A 306 -18.19 -60.06 9.20
CA ASN A 306 -19.01 -59.40 10.21
C ASN A 306 -18.19 -58.70 11.31
N LEU A 307 -16.88 -58.53 11.10
CA LEU A 307 -15.99 -57.89 12.08
C LEU A 307 -16.36 -56.40 12.22
N ASP A 308 -16.65 -55.98 13.45
CA ASP A 308 -16.82 -54.55 13.77
C ASP A 308 -15.44 -53.87 13.87
N ILE A 309 -15.12 -53.10 12.84
CA ILE A 309 -13.83 -52.41 12.70
C ILE A 309 -13.58 -51.41 13.84
N PHE A 310 -14.64 -50.85 14.45
CA PHE A 310 -14.49 -49.90 15.54
C PHE A 310 -14.24 -50.56 16.91
N ALA A 311 -14.49 -51.87 17.01
CA ALA A 311 -14.23 -52.66 18.22
C ALA A 311 -12.86 -53.35 18.20
N VAL A 312 -12.08 -53.22 17.11
CA VAL A 312 -10.73 -53.80 16.99
C VAL A 312 -9.75 -53.04 17.90
N GLU A 313 -9.19 -53.73 18.89
CA GLU A 313 -8.22 -53.15 19.84
C GLU A 313 -6.79 -53.11 19.29
N ASP A 314 -6.37 -54.10 18.47
CA ASP A 314 -5.07 -54.12 17.79
C ASP A 314 -5.24 -54.37 16.28
N VAL A 315 -4.96 -53.34 15.48
CA VAL A 315 -5.03 -53.40 14.02
C VAL A 315 -3.97 -54.32 13.39
N ASN A 316 -2.95 -54.72 14.14
CA ASN A 316 -1.91 -55.63 13.65
C ASN A 316 -2.27 -57.12 13.82
N ASP A 317 -3.29 -57.44 14.60
CA ASP A 317 -3.74 -58.82 14.83
C ASP A 317 -5.24 -58.83 15.14
N ILE A 318 -6.05 -59.13 14.11
CA ILE A 318 -7.49 -59.34 14.25
C ILE A 318 -7.84 -60.81 14.54
N GLY A 319 -6.85 -61.65 14.85
CA GLY A 319 -6.97 -63.08 15.03
C GLY A 319 -5.97 -63.85 14.15
N ASP A 320 -5.42 -64.96 14.67
CA ASP A 320 -4.48 -65.84 13.97
C ASP A 320 -3.21 -65.14 13.39
N GLY A 321 -2.87 -63.95 13.91
CA GLY A 321 -1.73 -63.15 13.44
C GLY A 321 -1.96 -62.53 12.05
N GLU A 322 -3.22 -62.28 11.70
CA GLU A 322 -3.65 -61.55 10.50
C GLU A 322 -3.87 -60.07 10.84
N PRO A 323 -3.18 -59.13 10.18
CA PRO A 323 -3.45 -57.71 10.38
C PRO A 323 -4.75 -57.29 9.67
N LEU A 324 -5.43 -56.28 10.19
CA LEU A 324 -6.66 -55.70 9.57
C LEU A 324 -6.41 -55.24 8.12
N TYR A 325 -5.18 -54.81 7.81
CA TYR A 325 -4.72 -54.38 6.50
C TYR A 325 -4.07 -55.49 5.66
N ALA A 326 -4.25 -56.78 6.02
CA ALA A 326 -3.65 -57.92 5.33
C ALA A 326 -3.87 -57.89 3.80
N HIS A 327 -5.07 -57.48 3.39
CA HIS A 327 -5.52 -57.47 2.00
C HIS A 327 -5.44 -56.11 1.31
N PHE A 328 -4.83 -55.08 1.92
CA PHE A 328 -4.67 -53.77 1.30
C PHE A 328 -3.93 -53.86 -0.05
N GLU A 329 -4.49 -53.22 -1.05
CA GLU A 329 -3.90 -53.01 -2.37
C GLU A 329 -3.13 -51.67 -2.41
N PRO A 330 -2.33 -51.40 -3.46
CA PRO A 330 -1.60 -50.14 -3.58
C PRO A 330 -2.48 -48.89 -3.45
N VAL A 331 -3.74 -48.98 -3.91
CA VAL A 331 -4.73 -47.88 -3.79
C VAL A 331 -5.13 -47.66 -2.33
N ASP A 332 -5.34 -48.72 -1.55
CA ASP A 332 -5.70 -48.62 -0.13
C ASP A 332 -4.56 -47.99 0.68
N TRP A 333 -3.31 -48.36 0.39
CA TRP A 333 -2.14 -47.71 0.99
C TRP A 333 -2.01 -46.24 0.62
N ALA A 334 -2.27 -45.89 -0.64
CA ALA A 334 -2.23 -44.49 -1.08
C ALA A 334 -3.32 -43.67 -0.38
N LEU A 335 -4.53 -44.21 -0.22
CA LEU A 335 -5.61 -43.56 0.52
C LEU A 335 -5.26 -43.39 2.00
N LEU A 336 -4.69 -44.43 2.63
CA LEU A 336 -4.27 -44.37 4.03
C LEU A 336 -3.16 -43.33 4.26
N PHE A 337 -2.25 -43.15 3.30
CA PHE A 337 -1.14 -42.19 3.44
C PHE A 337 -1.54 -40.72 3.28
N VAL A 338 -2.56 -40.45 2.44
CA VAL A 338 -2.97 -39.09 2.04
C VAL A 338 -4.06 -38.51 2.93
N LEU A 339 -4.90 -39.36 3.54
CA LEU A 339 -5.88 -38.99 4.57
C LEU A 339 -5.20 -38.76 5.93
#